data_AF-A0A7J2YT60-F1
#
_entry.id   AF-A0A7J2YT60-F1
#
_cell.length_a   1.000
_cell.length_b   1.000
_cell.length_c   1.000
_cell.angle_alpha   90.00
_cell.angle_beta   90.00
_cell.angle_gamma   90.00
#
_symmetry.space_group_name_H-M   'P 1'
#
loop_
_entity.id
_entity.type
_entity.pdbx_description
1 polymer ?
#
loop_
_entity_poly.entity_id
_entity_poly.type
_entity_poly.pdbx_seq_one_letter_code
_entity_poly.pdbx_strand_id
1 'polypeptide(L)'
;MSRTITLTLILILVAPFLVAQTVSAQVSKPVAPEFTVQFGDHSYDIPTTYTTDIYTGETITHQGYRVQNRSIDLIIKNQPFSQFGDGSGNVTGLYYNVRERGHFGSDSDWKNFPEYTSFPASSSSYTTISFSLNGYAMDNSNIIYAPAEGKLDFQVQALVGYYHTEWVSMNLPDHPLAGGMANVFHGQKSDWSNTQILEMANPTTQPSTPAPTVSPTEVPPTESMPTPPTSTPPLTTLIQPNTQLNAEFSLTWEQIALAVSAAVIAVLAVGLVALWRRLPKK
;
A
#
# COMPACT_ATOMS: atom_id res chain seq x y z
N MET A 1 -0.47 -33.70 57.77
CA MET A 1 -0.59 -32.60 56.79
C MET A 1 -1.42 -33.11 55.62
N SER A 2 -2.61 -32.56 55.40
CA SER A 2 -3.60 -33.15 54.48
C SER A 2 -3.21 -32.92 53.02
N ARG A 3 -3.37 -33.95 52.19
CA ARG A 3 -3.12 -33.93 50.73
C ARG A 3 -3.86 -32.79 50.02
N THR A 4 -4.94 -32.29 50.61
CA THR A 4 -5.69 -31.12 50.13
C THR A 4 -4.86 -29.83 50.15
N ILE A 5 -4.05 -29.58 51.18
CA ILE A 5 -3.26 -28.33 51.28
C ILE A 5 -2.20 -28.26 50.17
N THR A 6 -1.58 -29.39 49.82
CA THR A 6 -0.54 -29.42 48.76
C THR A 6 -1.12 -29.16 47.37
N LEU A 7 -2.30 -29.69 47.07
CA LEU A 7 -2.99 -29.47 45.80
C LEU A 7 -3.45 -28.02 45.64
N THR A 8 -3.98 -27.41 46.70
CA THR A 8 -4.37 -26.00 46.69
C THR A 8 -3.16 -25.08 46.50
N LEU A 9 -2.01 -25.41 47.11
CA LEU A 9 -0.79 -24.62 46.95
C LEU A 9 -0.23 -24.70 45.52
N ILE A 10 -0.27 -25.87 44.88
CA ILE A 10 0.14 -26.05 43.47
C ILE A 10 -0.79 -25.27 42.54
N LEU A 11 -2.10 -25.31 42.76
CA LEU A 11 -3.06 -24.55 41.94
C LEU A 11 -2.83 -23.04 42.04
N ILE A 12 -2.55 -22.53 43.25
CA ILE A 12 -2.24 -21.11 43.48
C ILE A 12 -0.90 -20.72 42.83
N LEU A 13 0.09 -21.62 42.81
CA LEU A 13 1.40 -21.33 42.19
C LEU A 13 1.35 -21.33 40.65
N VAL A 14 0.44 -22.10 40.04
CA VAL A 14 0.33 -22.22 38.56
C VAL A 14 -0.63 -21.19 37.96
N ALA A 15 -1.62 -20.70 38.72
CA ALA A 15 -2.56 -19.66 38.29
C ALA A 15 -1.90 -18.38 37.69
N PRO A 16 -0.80 -17.82 38.23
CA PRO A 16 -0.18 -16.64 37.64
C PRO A 16 0.56 -16.90 36.31
N PHE A 17 0.91 -18.16 35.98
CA PHE A 17 1.59 -18.49 34.71
C PHE A 17 0.64 -18.63 33.52
N LEU A 18 -0.68 -18.72 33.75
CA LEU A 18 -1.69 -18.83 32.69
C LEU A 18 -2.12 -17.46 32.14
N VAL A 19 -1.73 -16.35 32.77
CA VAL A 19 -1.93 -15.01 32.24
C VAL A 19 -0.69 -14.62 31.45
N ALA A 20 -0.43 -15.34 30.35
CA ALA A 20 0.39 -14.79 29.29
C ALA A 20 -0.41 -13.61 28.73
N GLN A 21 -0.11 -12.39 29.18
CA GLN A 21 -0.61 -11.20 28.52
C GLN A 21 -0.06 -11.27 27.11
N THR A 22 -0.94 -11.49 26.13
CA THR A 22 -0.58 -11.24 24.76
C THR A 22 -0.22 -9.77 24.69
N VAL A 23 1.07 -9.47 24.51
CA VAL A 23 1.50 -8.14 24.13
C VAL A 23 1.03 -7.99 22.69
N SER A 24 -0.27 -7.68 22.53
CA SER A 24 -0.78 -7.19 21.27
C SER A 24 0.00 -5.91 21.03
N ALA A 25 0.85 -5.91 20.02
CA ALA A 25 1.57 -4.72 19.60
C ALA A 25 0.51 -3.65 19.33
N GLN A 26 0.37 -2.71 20.27
CA GLN A 26 -0.62 -1.66 20.13
C GLN A 26 -0.14 -0.77 18.99
N VAL A 27 -0.78 -0.92 17.84
CA VAL A 27 -0.55 -0.06 16.68
C VAL A 27 -0.91 1.36 17.09
N SER A 28 0.07 2.27 17.06
CA SER A 28 -0.16 3.67 17.36
C SER A 28 -1.13 4.27 16.34
N LYS A 29 -2.03 5.14 16.79
CA LYS A 29 -2.88 5.93 15.89
C LYS A 29 -1.97 6.74 14.96
N PRO A 30 -2.12 6.62 13.62
CA PRO A 30 -1.30 7.40 12.71
C PRO A 30 -1.61 8.90 12.79
N VAL A 31 -0.65 9.75 12.41
CA VAL A 31 -0.85 11.20 12.38
C VAL A 31 -1.52 11.66 11.08
N ALA A 32 -2.19 12.81 11.10
CA ALA A 32 -2.76 13.40 9.90
C ALA A 32 -1.64 13.69 8.86
N PRO A 33 -1.77 13.27 7.59
CA PRO A 33 -0.68 13.39 6.62
C PRO A 33 -0.39 14.83 6.19
N GLU A 34 0.90 15.11 5.96
CA GLU A 34 1.34 16.24 5.13
C GLU A 34 1.29 15.81 3.66
N PHE A 35 0.67 16.63 2.82
CA PHE A 35 0.58 16.34 1.38
C PHE A 35 0.67 17.63 0.57
N THR A 36 0.76 17.51 -0.75
CA THR A 36 0.60 18.60 -1.71
C THR A 36 -0.18 18.10 -2.91
N VAL A 37 -0.99 18.97 -3.51
CA VAL A 37 -1.73 18.67 -4.74
C VAL A 37 -1.29 19.59 -5.87
N GLN A 38 -1.07 19.04 -7.07
CA GLN A 38 -0.68 19.79 -8.25
C GLN A 38 -1.33 19.24 -9.52
N PHE A 39 -1.45 20.10 -10.54
CA PHE A 39 -1.86 19.70 -11.87
C PHE A 39 -0.65 19.27 -12.69
N GLY A 40 -0.68 18.06 -13.25
CA GLY A 40 0.33 17.52 -14.15
C GLY A 40 -0.17 17.54 -15.60
N ASP A 41 0.57 18.18 -16.52
CA ASP A 41 0.33 18.04 -17.97
C ASP A 41 1.48 17.25 -18.59
N HIS A 42 1.17 16.00 -18.96
CA HIS A 42 2.04 15.05 -19.63
C HIS A 42 1.63 14.86 -21.10
N SER A 43 0.91 15.82 -21.69
CA SER A 43 0.47 15.75 -23.09
C SER A 43 1.66 15.78 -24.04
N TYR A 44 1.56 15.01 -25.13
CA TYR A 44 2.58 14.94 -26.17
C TYR A 44 1.95 14.83 -27.56
N ASP A 45 2.71 15.21 -28.59
CA ASP A 45 2.28 15.11 -29.97
C ASP A 45 2.88 13.86 -30.62
N ILE A 46 2.03 13.07 -31.28
CA ILE A 46 2.44 11.95 -32.12
C ILE A 46 2.56 12.49 -33.55
N PRO A 47 3.75 12.43 -34.18
CA PRO A 47 3.91 12.94 -35.53
C PRO A 47 3.18 12.05 -36.55
N THR A 48 2.84 12.63 -37.70
CA THR A 48 2.33 11.87 -38.85
C THR A 48 3.38 10.87 -39.31
N THR A 49 3.00 9.59 -39.41
CA THR A 49 3.88 8.53 -39.93
C THR A 49 3.35 7.98 -41.24
N TYR A 50 4.20 7.30 -41.99
CA TYR A 50 3.87 6.73 -43.30
C TYR A 50 4.32 5.28 -43.35
N THR A 51 3.49 4.42 -43.92
CA THR A 51 3.82 3.02 -44.17
C THR A 51 3.51 2.66 -45.62
N THR A 52 4.34 1.88 -46.28
CA THR A 52 4.05 1.38 -47.63
C THR A 52 3.25 0.08 -47.54
N ASP A 53 2.12 0.01 -48.24
CA ASP A 53 1.36 -1.22 -48.41
C ASP A 53 2.19 -2.23 -49.23
N ILE A 54 2.45 -3.41 -48.68
CA ILE A 54 3.32 -4.41 -49.30
C ILE A 54 2.72 -5.08 -50.55
N TYR A 55 1.41 -4.97 -50.75
CA TYR A 55 0.70 -5.59 -51.87
C TYR A 55 0.41 -4.60 -52.99
N THR A 56 0.18 -3.33 -52.68
CA THR A 56 -0.14 -2.30 -53.69
C THR A 56 1.00 -1.32 -53.97
N GLY A 57 1.98 -1.21 -53.06
CA GLY A 57 3.05 -0.21 -53.13
C GLY A 57 2.58 1.21 -52.78
N GLU A 58 1.31 1.39 -52.40
CA GLU A 58 0.76 2.69 -52.04
C GLU A 58 1.27 3.14 -50.66
N THR A 59 1.41 4.45 -50.49
CA THR A 59 1.78 5.04 -49.20
C THR A 59 0.52 5.27 -48.36
N ILE A 60 0.41 4.56 -47.24
CA ILE A 60 -0.61 4.78 -46.22
C ILE A 60 -0.10 5.85 -45.25
N THR A 61 -0.90 6.90 -45.06
CA THR A 61 -0.59 7.99 -44.12
C THR A 61 -1.33 7.78 -42.81
N HIS A 62 -0.58 7.74 -41.70
CA HIS A 62 -1.11 7.73 -40.34
C HIS A 62 -1.02 9.14 -39.79
N GLN A 63 -2.15 9.86 -39.81
CA GLN A 63 -2.18 11.25 -39.35
C GLN A 63 -1.71 11.36 -37.90
N GLY A 64 -0.80 12.29 -37.66
CA GLY A 64 -0.36 12.65 -36.33
C GLY A 64 -1.50 13.24 -35.52
N TYR A 65 -1.40 13.16 -34.20
CA TYR A 65 -2.41 13.66 -33.29
C TYR A 65 -1.79 14.01 -31.93
N ARG A 66 -2.45 14.90 -31.18
CA ARG A 66 -2.05 15.24 -29.82
C ARG A 66 -2.71 14.29 -28.83
N VAL A 67 -1.91 13.66 -27.98
CA VAL A 67 -2.38 12.92 -26.82
C VAL A 67 -2.50 13.88 -25.65
N GLN A 68 -3.72 14.10 -25.18
CA GLN A 68 -3.96 14.85 -23.95
C GLN A 68 -3.80 13.89 -22.77
N ASN A 69 -2.77 14.11 -21.96
CA ASN A 69 -2.52 13.31 -20.77
C ASN A 69 -2.35 14.26 -19.59
N ARG A 70 -3.45 14.50 -18.88
CA ARG A 70 -3.50 15.46 -17.78
C ARG A 70 -3.96 14.75 -16.52
N SER A 71 -3.25 15.00 -15.43
CA SER A 71 -3.52 14.41 -14.12
C SER A 71 -3.60 15.47 -13.03
N ILE A 72 -4.22 15.09 -11.93
CA ILE A 72 -4.00 15.72 -10.64
C ILE A 72 -3.08 14.79 -9.86
N ASP A 73 -1.90 15.27 -9.51
CA ASP A 73 -0.94 14.50 -8.72
C ASP A 73 -1.00 14.95 -7.27
N LEU A 74 -1.30 13.99 -6.40
CA LEU A 74 -1.33 14.16 -4.96
C LEU A 74 -0.10 13.47 -4.37
N ILE A 75 0.81 14.26 -3.81
CA ILE A 75 2.08 13.80 -3.25
C ILE A 75 1.97 13.85 -1.73
N ILE A 76 2.03 12.69 -1.08
CA ILE A 76 1.90 12.52 0.37
C ILE A 76 3.28 12.23 0.94
N LYS A 77 3.67 12.93 2.00
CA LYS A 77 4.90 12.63 2.74
C LYS A 77 4.65 11.48 3.71
N ASN A 78 5.36 10.38 3.52
CA ASN A 78 5.13 9.18 4.31
C ASN A 78 5.64 9.35 5.74
N GLN A 79 4.79 9.00 6.72
CA GLN A 79 5.24 8.83 8.10
C GLN A 79 6.09 7.56 8.22
N PRO A 80 7.12 7.52 9.09
CA PRO A 80 7.90 6.32 9.32
C PRO A 80 7.01 5.15 9.74
N PHE A 81 7.05 4.06 8.99
CA PHE A 81 6.30 2.85 9.30
C PHE A 81 7.04 1.62 8.78
N SER A 82 7.10 0.57 9.59
CA SER A 82 7.67 -0.72 9.19
C SER A 82 6.54 -1.74 9.12
N GLN A 83 6.37 -2.33 7.92
CA GLN A 83 5.36 -3.36 7.71
C GLN A 83 5.68 -4.61 8.56
N PHE A 84 4.64 -5.28 9.04
CA PHE A 84 4.77 -6.53 9.78
C PHE A 84 3.60 -7.46 9.47
N GLY A 85 3.89 -8.77 9.42
CA GLY A 85 2.87 -9.80 9.29
C GLY A 85 2.27 -10.18 10.64
N ASP A 86 1.00 -10.51 10.68
CA ASP A 86 0.40 -11.21 11.82
C ASP A 86 0.48 -12.74 11.65
N GLY A 87 0.17 -13.48 12.72
CA GLY A 87 0.15 -14.95 12.69
C GLY A 87 -0.95 -15.54 11.80
N SER A 88 -1.84 -14.71 11.24
CA SER A 88 -2.92 -15.08 10.34
C SER A 88 -2.58 -14.83 8.86
N GLY A 89 -1.38 -14.33 8.56
CA GLY A 89 -0.92 -14.04 7.21
C GLY A 89 -1.34 -12.67 6.67
N ASN A 90 -1.97 -11.82 7.49
CA ASN A 90 -2.24 -10.44 7.10
C ASN A 90 -0.97 -9.60 7.24
N VAL A 91 -0.72 -8.74 6.26
CA VAL A 91 0.41 -7.81 6.30
C VAL A 91 -0.11 -6.44 6.70
N THR A 92 0.26 -5.99 7.90
CA THR A 92 -0.07 -4.65 8.37
C THR A 92 0.87 -3.64 7.70
N GLY A 93 0.27 -2.67 7.01
CA GLY A 93 0.91 -1.61 6.25
C GLY A 93 0.43 -0.21 6.63
N LEU A 94 1.12 0.78 6.07
CA LEU A 94 0.68 2.18 6.02
C LEU A 94 0.03 2.42 4.67
N TYR A 95 -1.18 2.97 4.66
CA TYR A 95 -1.94 3.30 3.46
C TYR A 95 -2.59 4.68 3.59
N TYR A 96 -3.16 5.17 2.49
CA TYR A 96 -3.86 6.44 2.46
C TYR A 96 -5.26 6.31 1.89
N ASN A 97 -6.21 6.96 2.55
CA ASN A 97 -7.52 7.29 2.00
C ASN A 97 -7.48 8.75 1.58
N VAL A 98 -7.93 9.04 0.37
CA VAL A 98 -8.05 10.41 -0.15
C VAL A 98 -9.52 10.74 -0.26
N ARG A 99 -9.89 12.00 -0.04
CA ARG A 99 -11.21 12.48 -0.42
C ARG A 99 -11.12 13.82 -1.11
N GLU A 100 -12.07 14.05 -1.99
CA GLU A 100 -12.19 15.25 -2.78
C GLU A 100 -13.64 15.74 -2.82
N ARG A 101 -13.79 17.04 -3.04
CA ARG A 101 -15.07 17.66 -3.39
C ARG A 101 -14.82 18.89 -4.25
N GLY A 102 -15.86 19.37 -4.91
CA GLY A 102 -15.85 20.73 -5.45
C GLY A 102 -15.72 21.74 -4.32
N HIS A 103 -14.93 22.81 -4.53
CA HIS A 103 -14.67 23.84 -3.51
C HIS A 103 -15.96 24.46 -2.93
N PHE A 104 -16.97 24.64 -3.79
CA PHE A 104 -18.29 25.17 -3.42
C PHE A 104 -19.31 24.11 -3.00
N GLY A 105 -18.90 22.84 -2.92
CA GLY A 105 -19.73 21.77 -2.42
C GLY A 105 -20.00 21.91 -0.92
N SER A 106 -20.93 21.11 -0.42
CA SER A 106 -21.21 20.90 0.99
C SER A 106 -20.35 19.76 1.57
N ASP A 107 -20.41 19.54 2.88
CA ASP A 107 -19.71 18.43 3.55
C ASP A 107 -20.27 17.04 3.17
N SER A 108 -21.48 16.95 2.59
CA SER A 108 -21.99 15.69 2.06
C SER A 108 -21.45 15.35 0.67
N ASP A 109 -20.76 16.27 0.01
CA ASP A 109 -20.27 16.10 -1.36
C ASP A 109 -18.85 15.52 -1.43
N TRP A 110 -18.24 15.20 -0.28
CA TRP A 110 -16.96 14.49 -0.22
C TRP A 110 -17.10 13.08 -0.78
N LYS A 111 -16.28 12.77 -1.77
CA LYS A 111 -16.10 11.42 -2.33
C LYS A 111 -14.78 10.86 -1.83
N ASN A 112 -14.68 9.54 -1.66
CA ASN A 112 -13.46 8.91 -1.14
C ASN A 112 -12.80 8.07 -2.23
N PHE A 113 -11.47 8.05 -2.22
CA PHE A 113 -10.63 7.26 -3.09
C PHE A 113 -9.61 6.45 -2.29
N PRO A 114 -9.43 5.17 -2.64
CA PRO A 114 -10.23 4.42 -3.62
C PRO A 114 -11.60 4.04 -3.05
N GLU A 115 -12.65 4.02 -3.89
CA GLU A 115 -13.99 3.61 -3.45
C GLU A 115 -14.07 2.08 -3.26
N TYR A 116 -13.35 1.30 -4.10
CA TYR A 116 -13.42 -0.17 -4.10
C TYR A 116 -12.07 -0.88 -4.32
N THR A 117 -10.98 -0.14 -4.55
CA THR A 117 -9.67 -0.73 -4.87
C THR A 117 -8.71 -0.70 -3.67
N SER A 118 -7.51 -1.22 -3.85
CA SER A 118 -6.46 -1.20 -2.83
C SER A 118 -6.04 0.23 -2.49
N PHE A 119 -5.96 0.54 -1.19
CA PHE A 119 -5.45 1.83 -0.75
C PHE A 119 -4.00 2.04 -1.22
N PRO A 120 -3.67 3.20 -1.80
CA PRO A 120 -2.33 3.48 -2.27
C PRO A 120 -1.34 3.56 -1.10
N ALA A 121 -0.16 3.00 -1.33
CA ALA A 121 0.98 3.07 -0.42
C ALA A 121 2.28 2.92 -1.21
N SER A 122 3.30 3.68 -0.83
CA SER A 122 4.66 3.54 -1.33
C SER A 122 5.60 3.21 -0.18
N SER A 123 6.63 2.40 -0.45
CA SER A 123 7.74 2.16 0.49
C SER A 123 8.76 3.30 0.52
N SER A 124 8.59 4.32 -0.31
CA SER A 124 9.49 5.48 -0.37
C SER A 124 9.18 6.52 0.71
N SER A 125 9.90 7.65 0.74
CA SER A 125 9.57 8.79 1.59
C SER A 125 8.30 9.52 1.18
N TYR A 126 7.80 9.27 -0.04
CA TYR A 126 6.56 9.84 -0.56
C TYR A 126 5.67 8.80 -1.24
N THR A 127 4.37 9.06 -1.23
CA THR A 127 3.37 8.34 -2.04
C THR A 127 2.76 9.33 -3.03
N THR A 128 2.84 9.03 -4.32
CA THR A 128 2.19 9.82 -5.37
C THR A 128 0.94 9.10 -5.85
N ILE A 129 -0.20 9.77 -5.81
CA ILE A 129 -1.48 9.29 -6.32
C ILE A 129 -1.87 10.23 -7.47
N SER A 130 -1.97 9.67 -8.67
CA SER A 130 -2.35 10.43 -9.86
C SER A 130 -3.79 10.12 -10.24
N PHE A 131 -4.61 11.17 -10.31
CA PHE A 131 -6.00 11.09 -10.75
C PHE A 131 -6.09 11.55 -12.20
N SER A 132 -6.74 10.76 -13.04
CA SER A 132 -7.00 11.14 -14.42
C SER A 132 -8.18 12.10 -14.50
N LEU A 133 -8.11 13.07 -15.40
CA LEU A 133 -9.18 14.04 -15.61
C LEU A 133 -10.16 13.59 -16.68
N ASN A 134 -11.46 13.86 -16.48
CA ASN A 134 -12.50 13.94 -17.53
C ASN A 134 -12.47 12.82 -18.60
N GLY A 135 -12.43 11.55 -18.19
CA GLY A 135 -12.61 10.40 -19.09
C GLY A 135 -11.38 10.04 -19.94
N TYR A 136 -10.21 10.66 -19.69
CA TYR A 136 -8.95 10.27 -20.33
C TYR A 136 -8.25 9.08 -19.65
N ALA A 137 -8.86 8.49 -18.62
CA ALA A 137 -8.29 7.34 -17.94
C ALA A 137 -8.50 6.07 -18.77
N MET A 138 -7.43 5.31 -19.02
CA MET A 138 -7.55 3.95 -19.56
C MET A 138 -8.06 2.95 -18.51
N ASP A 139 -8.06 3.33 -17.23
CA ASP A 139 -8.55 2.55 -16.10
C ASP A 139 -9.52 3.42 -15.27
N ASN A 140 -10.78 2.99 -15.16
CA ASN A 140 -11.88 3.78 -14.58
C ASN A 140 -11.77 4.01 -13.07
N SER A 141 -10.73 3.53 -12.41
CA SER A 141 -10.67 3.47 -10.94
C SER A 141 -10.35 4.80 -10.23
N ASN A 142 -9.77 5.80 -10.92
CA ASN A 142 -9.37 7.09 -10.31
C ASN A 142 -9.67 8.30 -11.21
N ILE A 143 -10.94 8.48 -11.61
CA ILE A 143 -11.37 9.62 -12.42
C ILE A 143 -11.93 10.73 -11.52
N ILE A 144 -11.34 11.92 -11.63
CA ILE A 144 -11.91 13.14 -11.04
C ILE A 144 -12.54 13.98 -12.13
N TYR A 145 -13.79 14.38 -11.89
CA TYR A 145 -14.46 15.37 -12.73
C TYR A 145 -14.11 16.78 -12.24
N ALA A 146 -13.29 17.48 -13.01
CA ALA A 146 -12.87 18.84 -12.73
C ALA A 146 -13.24 19.72 -13.93
N PRO A 147 -14.14 20.70 -13.79
CA PRO A 147 -14.38 21.65 -14.86
C PRO A 147 -13.11 22.50 -15.10
N ALA A 148 -12.93 22.98 -16.33
CA ALA A 148 -11.90 23.97 -16.62
C ALA A 148 -12.09 25.18 -15.70
N GLU A 149 -11.01 25.71 -15.13
CA GLU A 149 -11.02 26.82 -14.16
C GLU A 149 -11.76 26.50 -12.83
N GLY A 150 -12.11 25.23 -12.62
CA GLY A 150 -12.70 24.77 -11.37
C GLY A 150 -11.74 24.82 -10.19
N LYS A 151 -12.30 24.78 -8.98
CA LYS A 151 -11.54 24.59 -7.74
C LYS A 151 -11.98 23.30 -7.08
N LEU A 152 -11.00 22.51 -6.64
CA LEU A 152 -11.21 21.25 -5.95
C LEU A 152 -10.55 21.30 -4.58
N ASP A 153 -11.22 20.74 -3.59
CA ASP A 153 -10.72 20.60 -2.24
C ASP A 153 -10.30 19.14 -2.01
N PHE A 154 -9.12 18.94 -1.43
CA PHE A 154 -8.56 17.62 -1.12
C PHE A 154 -8.26 17.47 0.37
N GLN A 155 -8.49 16.26 0.88
CA GLN A 155 -8.01 15.82 2.19
C GLN A 155 -7.48 14.39 2.11
N VAL A 156 -6.62 14.05 3.05
CA VAL A 156 -5.94 12.76 3.13
C VAL A 156 -6.01 12.23 4.55
N GLN A 157 -6.20 10.93 4.69
CA GLN A 157 -6.17 10.22 5.96
C GLN A 157 -5.17 9.06 5.85
N ALA A 158 -4.20 9.03 6.76
CA ALA A 158 -3.34 7.86 6.96
C ALA A 158 -4.12 6.73 7.66
N LEU A 159 -3.87 5.52 7.20
CA LEU A 159 -4.43 4.26 7.65
C LEU A 159 -3.27 3.33 8.03
N VAL A 160 -3.28 2.76 9.23
CA VAL A 160 -2.31 1.72 9.63
C VAL A 160 -3.07 0.47 10.02
N GLY A 161 -2.88 -0.58 9.24
CA GLY A 161 -3.74 -1.76 9.31
C GLY A 161 -3.49 -2.69 8.15
N TYR A 162 -4.45 -3.54 7.83
CA TYR A 162 -4.45 -4.37 6.62
C TYR A 162 -5.82 -4.29 5.97
N TYR A 163 -5.91 -4.69 4.72
CA TYR A 163 -7.19 -4.89 4.06
C TYR A 163 -7.33 -6.34 3.63
N HIS A 164 -8.55 -6.84 3.64
CA HIS A 164 -8.87 -8.10 3.03
C HIS A 164 -10.20 -7.99 2.28
N THR A 165 -10.36 -8.86 1.30
CA THR A 165 -11.57 -8.91 0.50
C THR A 165 -12.66 -9.62 1.31
N GLU A 166 -13.73 -8.89 1.61
CA GLU A 166 -14.91 -9.40 2.31
C GLU A 166 -16.15 -9.22 1.45
N TRP A 167 -17.16 -10.06 1.70
CA TRP A 167 -18.48 -9.86 1.12
C TRP A 167 -19.20 -8.73 1.86
N VAL A 168 -19.45 -7.62 1.17
CA VAL A 168 -20.19 -6.48 1.71
C VAL A 168 -21.58 -6.45 1.10
N SER A 169 -22.60 -6.47 1.95
CA SER A 169 -24.00 -6.32 1.51
C SER A 169 -24.24 -4.91 1.00
N MET A 170 -24.75 -4.81 -0.23
CA MET A 170 -25.26 -3.57 -0.79
C MET A 170 -26.73 -3.48 -0.37
N ASN A 171 -27.07 -2.49 0.45
CA ASN A 171 -28.43 -2.30 0.94
C ASN A 171 -29.33 -1.73 -0.18
N LEU A 172 -29.66 -2.56 -1.17
CA LEU A 172 -30.55 -2.24 -2.26
C LEU A 172 -31.98 -2.65 -1.87
N PRO A 173 -32.96 -1.73 -1.91
CA PRO A 173 -34.34 -2.01 -1.48
C PRO A 173 -34.97 -3.26 -2.12
N ASP A 174 -34.66 -3.52 -3.39
CA ASP A 174 -35.25 -4.63 -4.15
C ASP A 174 -34.40 -5.91 -4.15
N HIS A 175 -33.19 -5.86 -3.58
CA HIS A 175 -32.24 -6.97 -3.60
C HIS A 175 -31.51 -7.10 -2.24
N PRO A 176 -32.15 -7.68 -1.20
CA PRO A 176 -31.55 -7.82 0.13
C PRO A 176 -30.34 -8.77 0.18
N LEU A 177 -30.10 -9.53 -0.90
CA LEU A 177 -28.93 -10.38 -1.08
C LEU A 177 -27.90 -9.77 -2.06
N ALA A 178 -28.15 -8.56 -2.56
CA ALA A 178 -27.15 -7.85 -3.34
C ALA A 178 -25.95 -7.56 -2.44
N GLY A 179 -24.78 -7.83 -2.99
CA GLY A 179 -23.51 -7.60 -2.35
C GLY A 179 -22.40 -7.81 -3.35
N GLY A 180 -21.20 -7.44 -2.94
CA GLY A 180 -20.01 -7.63 -3.73
C GLY A 180 -18.82 -7.89 -2.83
N MET A 181 -17.78 -8.45 -3.42
CA MET A 181 -16.47 -8.51 -2.79
C MET A 181 -15.89 -7.10 -2.76
N ALA A 182 -15.62 -6.57 -1.57
CA ALA A 182 -14.98 -5.27 -1.40
C ALA A 182 -13.77 -5.39 -0.46
N ASN A 183 -12.77 -4.53 -0.65
CA ASN A 183 -11.64 -4.46 0.25
C ASN A 183 -12.06 -3.70 1.51
N VAL A 184 -12.12 -4.41 2.64
CA VAL A 184 -12.44 -3.82 3.95
C VAL A 184 -11.15 -3.60 4.71
N PHE A 185 -10.97 -2.36 5.18
CA PHE A 185 -9.79 -1.97 5.96
C PHE A 185 -9.99 -2.24 7.46
N HIS A 186 -9.01 -2.93 8.07
CA HIS A 186 -8.93 -3.22 9.50
C HIS A 186 -7.70 -2.57 10.10
N GLY A 187 -7.89 -1.63 11.03
CA GLY A 187 -6.78 -0.97 11.68
C GLY A 187 -7.13 0.38 12.28
N GLN A 188 -6.09 1.17 12.52
CA GLN A 188 -6.18 2.53 13.05
C GLN A 188 -6.25 3.55 11.91
N LYS A 189 -7.03 4.61 12.13
CA LYS A 189 -7.18 5.73 11.18
C LYS A 189 -6.75 7.02 11.86
N SER A 190 -6.06 7.88 11.10
CA SER A 190 -5.74 9.23 11.53
C SER A 190 -6.97 10.14 11.42
N ASP A 191 -6.89 11.35 11.93
CA ASP A 191 -7.85 12.39 11.57
C ASP A 191 -7.56 12.86 10.12
N TRP A 192 -8.55 13.44 9.46
CA TRP A 192 -8.35 14.01 8.13
C TRP A 192 -7.34 15.16 8.19
N SER A 193 -6.48 15.27 7.16
CA SER A 193 -5.57 16.39 6.99
C SER A 193 -6.32 17.72 6.75
N ASN A 194 -5.58 18.82 6.83
CA ASN A 194 -6.11 20.12 6.41
C ASN A 194 -6.47 20.12 4.92
N THR A 195 -7.51 20.87 4.55
CA THR A 195 -7.93 20.98 3.16
C THR A 195 -6.88 21.71 2.32
N GLN A 196 -6.53 21.15 1.17
CA GLN A 196 -5.81 21.86 0.12
C GLN A 196 -6.71 22.14 -1.06
N ILE A 197 -6.61 23.36 -1.58
CA ILE A 197 -7.40 23.82 -2.72
C ILE A 197 -6.51 23.75 -3.95
N LEU A 198 -6.93 22.97 -4.94
CA LEU A 198 -6.36 22.96 -6.27
C LEU A 198 -7.21 23.86 -7.18
N GLU A 199 -6.58 24.88 -7.76
CA GLU A 199 -7.19 25.66 -8.84
C GLU A 199 -6.77 25.07 -10.19
N MET A 200 -7.75 24.67 -10.99
CA MET A 200 -7.48 24.12 -12.32
C MET A 200 -7.04 25.26 -13.24
N ALA A 201 -5.80 25.20 -13.71
CA ALA A 201 -5.31 26.19 -14.67
C ALA A 201 -6.16 26.16 -15.95
N ASN A 202 -6.43 27.34 -16.52
CA ASN A 202 -7.03 27.39 -17.86
C ASN A 202 -6.02 26.77 -18.85
N PRO A 203 -6.40 25.71 -19.58
CA PRO A 203 -5.50 25.02 -20.50
C PRO A 203 -4.98 25.91 -21.64
N THR A 204 -5.58 27.07 -21.86
CA THR A 204 -5.19 28.02 -22.92
C THR A 204 -4.02 28.92 -22.53
N THR A 205 -3.72 29.05 -21.23
CA THR A 205 -2.67 29.97 -20.72
C THR A 205 -1.37 29.28 -20.35
N GLN A 206 -1.28 27.95 -20.45
CA GLN A 206 0.02 27.29 -20.31
C GLN A 206 0.87 27.61 -21.54
N PRO A 207 2.11 28.12 -21.37
CA PRO A 207 3.00 28.35 -22.49
C PRO A 207 3.14 27.04 -23.24
N SER A 208 2.77 27.02 -24.52
CA SER A 208 3.01 25.88 -25.39
C SER A 208 4.50 25.57 -25.30
N THR A 209 4.85 24.44 -24.68
CA THR A 209 6.20 23.89 -24.79
C THR A 209 6.50 23.90 -26.28
N PRO A 210 7.57 24.59 -26.73
CA PRO A 210 7.84 24.75 -28.15
C PRO A 210 7.82 23.36 -28.77
N ALA A 211 6.97 23.18 -29.78
CA ALA A 211 6.90 21.93 -30.53
C ALA A 211 8.34 21.54 -30.91
N PRO A 212 8.75 20.27 -30.74
CA PRO A 212 10.07 19.85 -31.14
C PRO A 212 10.24 20.30 -32.59
N THR A 213 11.17 21.24 -32.80
CA THR A 213 11.53 21.65 -34.16
C THR A 213 12.08 20.38 -34.78
N VAL A 214 11.28 19.77 -35.66
CA VAL A 214 11.72 18.69 -36.52
C VAL A 214 12.87 19.26 -37.33
N SER A 215 14.08 19.02 -36.84
CA SER A 215 15.29 19.26 -37.58
C SER A 215 15.12 18.47 -38.88
N PRO A 216 15.31 19.09 -40.07
CA PRO A 216 15.20 18.38 -41.33
C PRO A 216 16.05 17.11 -41.23
N THR A 217 15.41 15.97 -41.46
CA THR A 217 16.08 14.68 -41.52
C THR A 217 17.15 14.78 -42.60
N GLU A 218 18.39 15.02 -42.17
CA GLU A 218 19.56 14.90 -43.02
C GLU A 218 19.58 13.46 -43.51
N VAL A 219 19.53 13.30 -44.84
CA VAL A 219 19.72 12.00 -45.47
C VAL A 219 21.08 11.47 -44.99
N PRO A 220 21.15 10.31 -44.33
CA PRO A 220 22.38 9.87 -43.70
C PRO A 220 23.44 9.65 -44.79
N PRO A 221 24.64 10.24 -44.68
CA PRO A 221 25.75 9.82 -45.50
C PRO A 221 26.09 8.37 -45.14
N THR A 222 26.29 7.54 -46.16
CA THR A 222 26.79 6.17 -46.04
C THR A 222 28.17 6.18 -45.38
N GLU A 223 28.20 6.13 -44.06
CA GLU A 223 29.43 6.11 -43.27
C GLU A 223 29.80 4.66 -42.93
N SER A 224 31.05 4.32 -43.23
CA SER A 224 31.60 2.98 -43.08
C SER A 224 31.84 2.66 -41.60
N MET A 225 31.39 1.47 -41.19
CA MET A 225 31.54 0.94 -39.84
C MET A 225 32.98 1.05 -39.29
N PRO A 226 33.19 1.77 -38.17
CA PRO A 226 34.34 1.53 -37.31
C PRO A 226 34.01 0.40 -36.33
N THR A 227 35.00 -0.46 -36.13
CA THR A 227 35.02 -1.60 -35.21
C THR A 227 34.72 -1.19 -33.76
N PRO A 228 33.89 -1.94 -33.01
CA PRO A 228 33.54 -1.58 -31.63
C PRO A 228 34.70 -1.83 -30.66
N PRO A 229 35.07 -0.87 -29.79
CA PRO A 229 35.91 -1.16 -28.64
C PRO A 229 35.08 -1.84 -27.55
N THR A 230 35.46 -3.07 -27.22
CA THR A 230 35.00 -3.80 -26.04
C THR A 230 35.46 -3.10 -24.77
N SER A 231 34.57 -2.34 -24.12
CA SER A 231 34.78 -1.87 -22.76
C SER A 231 33.77 -2.53 -21.82
N THR A 232 34.22 -3.57 -21.13
CA THR A 232 33.53 -4.21 -20.02
C THR A 232 33.45 -3.22 -18.84
N PRO A 233 32.26 -2.85 -18.33
CA PRO A 233 32.17 -2.01 -17.15
C PRO A 233 32.61 -2.79 -15.89
N PRO A 234 33.35 -2.16 -14.95
CA PRO A 234 33.68 -2.79 -13.69
C PRO A 234 32.43 -2.96 -12.84
N LEU A 235 32.16 -4.22 -12.46
CA LEU A 235 31.10 -4.61 -11.54
C LEU A 235 31.36 -3.94 -10.18
N THR A 236 30.59 -2.92 -9.85
CA THR A 236 30.63 -2.29 -8.53
C THR A 236 29.78 -3.14 -7.58
N THR A 237 30.45 -4.02 -6.84
CA THR A 237 29.84 -4.81 -5.77
C THR A 237 29.47 -3.88 -4.62
N LEU A 238 28.17 -3.63 -4.43
CA LEU A 238 27.64 -2.98 -3.23
C LEU A 238 27.83 -3.92 -2.04
N ILE A 239 28.77 -3.58 -1.16
CA ILE A 239 28.89 -4.18 0.17
C ILE A 239 27.77 -3.61 1.02
N GLN A 240 26.70 -4.39 1.20
CA GLN A 240 25.64 -4.11 2.17
C GLN A 240 26.12 -4.59 3.55
N PRO A 241 26.24 -3.72 4.57
CA PRO A 241 26.65 -4.15 5.90
C PRO A 241 25.45 -4.61 6.74
N ASN A 242 25.75 -5.59 7.60
CA ASN A 242 24.98 -6.06 8.76
C ASN A 242 23.69 -6.85 8.49
N THR A 243 23.89 -8.16 8.29
CA THR A 243 23.07 -9.17 8.95
C THR A 243 23.15 -8.97 10.46
N GLN A 244 22.20 -8.21 11.00
CA GLN A 244 21.89 -8.29 12.42
C GLN A 244 21.32 -9.70 12.64
N LEU A 245 22.14 -10.56 13.24
CA LEU A 245 21.76 -11.91 13.65
C LEU A 245 20.81 -11.80 14.84
N ASN A 246 19.60 -11.29 14.58
CA ASN A 246 18.47 -11.51 15.46
C ASN A 246 18.25 -13.02 15.38
N ALA A 247 18.71 -13.74 16.39
CA ALA A 247 18.26 -15.10 16.64
C ALA A 247 16.76 -15.00 16.96
N GLU A 248 15.95 -14.91 15.91
CA GLU A 248 14.52 -15.14 15.99
C GLU A 248 14.38 -16.59 16.47
N PHE A 249 14.12 -16.75 17.76
CA PHE A 249 13.55 -17.98 18.27
C PHE A 249 12.16 -18.07 17.66
N SER A 250 12.07 -18.64 16.47
CA SER A 250 10.84 -18.93 15.72
C SER A 250 10.05 -20.08 16.36
N LEU A 251 9.96 -20.05 17.69
CA LEU A 251 9.03 -20.93 18.40
C LEU A 251 7.65 -20.31 18.22
N THR A 252 6.78 -21.03 17.51
CA THR A 252 5.37 -20.64 17.46
C THR A 252 4.79 -20.67 18.87
N TRP A 253 3.76 -19.87 19.15
CA TRP A 253 3.12 -19.87 20.47
C TRP A 253 2.64 -21.26 20.89
N GLU A 254 2.27 -22.11 19.92
CA GLU A 254 1.95 -23.51 20.15
C GLU A 254 3.14 -24.31 20.69
N GLN A 255 4.34 -24.12 20.12
CA GLN A 255 5.56 -24.79 20.57
C GLN A 255 5.98 -24.31 21.96
N ILE A 256 5.82 -23.02 22.26
CA ILE A 256 6.07 -22.46 23.59
C ILE A 256 5.09 -23.07 24.60
N ALA A 257 3.78 -23.11 24.28
CA ALA A 257 2.77 -23.70 25.13
C ALA A 257 3.04 -25.21 25.38
N LEU A 258 3.45 -25.94 24.35
CA LEU A 258 3.81 -27.36 24.45
C LEU A 258 5.03 -27.57 25.34
N ALA A 259 6.08 -26.75 25.18
CA ALA A 259 7.31 -26.83 25.98
C ALA A 259 7.04 -26.52 27.47
N VAL A 260 6.26 -25.49 27.76
CA VAL A 260 5.84 -25.15 29.13
C VAL A 260 5.00 -26.28 29.73
N SER A 261 4.06 -26.84 28.97
CA SER A 261 3.23 -27.96 29.42
C SER A 261 4.07 -29.20 29.75
N ALA A 262 5.04 -29.55 28.90
CA ALA A 262 5.96 -30.67 29.12
C ALA A 262 6.81 -30.46 30.39
N ALA A 263 7.32 -29.24 30.63
CA ALA A 263 8.07 -28.91 31.82
C ALA A 263 7.22 -29.05 33.10
N VAL A 264 5.97 -28.58 33.08
CA VAL A 264 5.05 -28.73 34.21
C VAL A 264 4.77 -30.21 34.51
N ILE A 265 4.51 -31.03 33.48
CA ILE A 265 4.29 -32.48 33.65
C ILE A 265 5.52 -33.16 34.26
N ALA A 266 6.73 -32.82 33.80
CA ALA A 266 7.96 -33.38 34.33
C ALA A 266 8.15 -33.05 35.82
N VAL A 267 7.90 -31.81 36.22
CA VAL A 267 7.96 -31.38 37.63
C VAL A 267 6.94 -32.14 38.49
N LEU A 268 5.71 -32.30 38.00
CA LEU A 268 4.66 -33.06 38.70
C LEU A 268 5.03 -34.54 38.84
N ALA A 269 5.60 -35.16 37.80
CA ALA A 269 6.04 -36.54 37.84
C ALA A 269 7.15 -36.76 38.88
N VAL A 270 8.15 -35.87 38.92
CA VAL A 270 9.23 -35.90 39.93
C VAL A 270 8.65 -35.73 41.34
N GLY A 271 7.71 -34.80 41.52
CA GLY A 271 7.01 -34.59 42.78
C GLY A 271 6.25 -35.84 43.26
N LEU A 272 5.56 -36.53 42.36
CA LEU A 272 4.86 -37.78 42.65
C LEU A 272 5.82 -38.90 43.08
N VAL A 273 6.94 -39.08 42.37
CA VAL A 273 7.96 -40.09 42.72
C VAL A 273 8.57 -39.80 44.09
N ALA A 274 8.90 -38.54 44.38
CA ALA A 274 9.42 -38.14 45.68
C ALA A 274 8.40 -38.40 46.82
N LEU A 275 7.12 -38.15 46.56
CA LEU A 275 6.04 -38.44 47.49
C LEU A 275 5.89 -39.95 47.73
N TRP A 276 5.96 -40.76 46.67
CA TRP A 276 5.88 -42.21 46.73
C TRP A 276 7.00 -42.82 47.58
N ARG A 277 8.23 -42.31 47.43
CA ARG A 277 9.37 -42.76 48.25
C ARG A 277 9.24 -42.44 49.74
N ARG A 278 8.42 -41.46 50.11
CA ARG A 278 8.18 -41.08 51.51
C ARG A 278 7.00 -41.81 52.17
N LEU A 279 6.22 -42.60 51.43
CA LEU A 279 5.18 -43.40 52.03
C LEU A 279 5.81 -44.57 52.81
N PRO A 280 5.42 -44.81 54.06
CA PRO A 280 5.93 -45.94 54.83
C PRO A 280 5.56 -47.24 54.10
N LYS A 281 6.57 -48.07 53.83
CA LYS A 281 6.36 -49.41 53.29
C LYS A 281 5.57 -50.20 54.32
N LYS A 282 4.34 -50.58 53.98
CA LYS A 282 3.58 -51.56 54.74
C LYS A 282 4.16 -52.95 54.53
#